data_AF-A0A1F2WTC4-F1
#
_entry.id   AF-A0A1F2WTC4-F1
#
_cell.length_a   1.000
_cell.length_b   1.000
_cell.length_c   1.000
_cell.angle_alpha   90.00
_cell.angle_beta   90.00
_cell.angle_gamma   90.00
#
_symmetry.space_group_name_H-M   'P 1'
#
loop_
_entity.id
_entity.type
_entity.pdbx_description
1 polymer ?
#
loop_
_entity_poly.entity_id
_entity_poly.type
_entity_poly.pdbx_seq_one_letter_code
_entity_poly.pdbx_strand_id
1 'polypeptide(L)'
;MERIIGNLDKAKLKLDEAFFYLDEIEELIQEDELSEAAGSKVTQATERLTAELSALSGRVAELQDILQALDDQRGPSGADE
;
A
#
# COMPACT_ATOMS: atom_id res chain seq x y z
N MET A 1 -3.74 19.46 2.80
CA MET A 1 -2.72 18.50 3.26
C MET A 1 -3.32 17.44 4.19
N GLU A 2 -4.00 17.81 5.27
CA GLU A 2 -4.66 16.88 6.21
C GLU A 2 -5.59 15.83 5.55
N ARG A 3 -6.36 16.23 4.53
CA ARG A 3 -7.26 15.31 3.81
C ARG A 3 -6.52 14.25 2.99
N ILE A 4 -5.31 14.55 2.51
CA ILE A 4 -4.46 13.61 1.77
C ILE A 4 -3.82 12.64 2.76
N ILE A 5 -3.29 13.16 3.88
CA ILE A 5 -2.73 12.34 4.98
C ILE A 5 -3.78 11.37 5.51
N GLY A 6 -4.99 11.85 5.80
CA GLY A 6 -6.08 10.98 6.27
C GLY A 6 -6.57 9.95 5.24
N ASN A 7 -6.35 10.18 3.94
CA ASN A 7 -6.61 9.18 2.92
C ASN A 7 -5.49 8.13 2.84
N LEU A 8 -4.23 8.54 3.03
CA LEU A 8 -3.10 7.62 3.14
C LEU A 8 -3.22 6.70 4.35
N ASP A 9 -3.61 7.23 5.51
CA ASP A 9 -3.77 6.43 6.73
C ASP A 9 -4.86 5.37 6.55
N LYS A 10 -5.95 5.71 5.85
CA LYS A 10 -7.00 4.75 5.48
C LYS A 10 -6.51 3.70 4.50
N ALA A 11 -5.68 4.09 3.53
CA ALA A 11 -5.09 3.15 2.58
C ALA A 11 -4.16 2.16 3.30
N LYS A 12 -3.33 2.66 4.23
CA LYS A 12 -2.47 1.84 5.08
C LYS A 12 -3.28 0.86 5.94
N LEU A 13 -4.35 1.32 6.59
CA LEU A 13 -5.17 0.45 7.44
C LEU A 13 -5.82 -0.70 6.66
N LYS A 14 -6.33 -0.42 5.45
CA LYS A 14 -6.88 -1.45 4.56
C LYS A 14 -5.82 -2.42 4.05
N LEU A 15 -4.58 -1.95 3.98
CA LEU A 15 -3.45 -2.76 3.58
C LEU A 15 -3.08 -3.77 4.66
N ASP A 16 -3.00 -3.29 5.90
CA ASP A 16 -2.75 -4.12 7.08
C ASP A 16 -3.86 -5.19 7.22
N GLU A 17 -5.11 -4.83 6.95
CA GLU A 17 -6.25 -5.76 6.91
C GLU A 17 -6.13 -6.79 5.77
N ALA A 18 -5.69 -6.39 4.58
CA ALA A 18 -5.45 -7.32 3.47
C ALA A 18 -4.31 -8.30 3.76
N PHE A 19 -3.28 -7.88 4.51
CA PHE A 19 -2.22 -8.77 4.96
C PHE A 19 -2.72 -9.79 5.99
N PHE A 20 -3.58 -9.37 6.94
CA PHE A 20 -4.20 -10.31 7.88
C PHE A 20 -4.99 -11.41 7.16
N TYR A 21 -5.76 -11.07 6.13
CA TYR A 21 -6.48 -12.06 5.34
C TYR A 21 -5.56 -12.95 4.51
N LEU A 22 -4.42 -12.44 4.02
CA LEU A 22 -3.44 -13.26 3.31
C LEU A 22 -2.79 -14.29 4.23
N ASP A 23 -2.44 -13.89 5.45
CA ASP A 23 -1.88 -14.79 6.46
C ASP A 23 -2.88 -15.87 6.87
N GLU A 24 -4.16 -15.52 7.07
CA GLU A 24 -5.25 -16.48 7.39
C GLU A 24 -5.47 -17.47 6.23
N ILE A 25 -5.44 -17.00 4.98
CA ILE A 25 -5.55 -17.88 3.82
C ILE A 25 -4.32 -18.81 3.72
N GLU A 26 -3.12 -18.32 4.04
CA GLU A 26 -1.90 -19.13 4.04
C GLU A 26 -1.96 -20.22 5.12
N GLU A 27 -2.46 -19.89 6.31
CA GLU A 27 -2.69 -20.85 7.40
C GLU A 27 -3.71 -21.93 6.99
N LEU A 28 -4.82 -21.54 6.37
CA LEU A 28 -5.84 -22.47 5.83
C LEU A 28 -5.32 -23.38 4.70
N ILE A 29 -4.33 -22.91 3.92
CA ILE A 29 -3.66 -23.73 2.90
C ILE A 29 -2.72 -24.74 3.55
N GLN A 30 -2.02 -24.34 4.62
CA GLN A 30 -1.08 -25.20 5.34
C GLN A 30 -1.80 -26.26 6.23
N GLU A 31 -3.02 -25.97 6.72
CA GLU A 31 -3.83 -26.85 7.58
C GLU A 31 -4.65 -27.94 6.87
N ASP A 32 -4.49 -28.15 5.55
CA ASP A 32 -4.92 -29.38 4.83
C ASP A 32 -6.38 -29.44 4.27
N GLU A 33 -6.89 -28.40 3.57
CA GLU A 33 -8.19 -28.47 2.83
C GLU A 33 -8.18 -28.02 1.35
N LEU A 34 -7.09 -27.49 0.81
CA LEU A 34 -7.02 -27.05 -0.59
C LEU A 34 -5.97 -27.85 -1.35
N SER A 35 -6.38 -28.46 -2.48
CA SER A 35 -5.47 -29.24 -3.34
C SER A 35 -4.18 -28.46 -3.62
N GLU A 36 -3.04 -29.15 -3.76
CA GLU A 36 -1.71 -28.57 -4.05
C GLU A 36 -1.73 -27.47 -5.14
N ALA A 37 -2.61 -27.63 -6.14
CA ALA A 37 -2.84 -26.65 -7.22
C ALA A 37 -3.54 -25.35 -6.77
N ALA A 38 -4.40 -25.41 -5.77
CA ALA A 38 -5.06 -24.26 -5.16
C ALA A 38 -4.09 -23.51 -4.23
N GLY A 39 -3.28 -24.22 -3.44
CA GLY A 39 -2.19 -23.62 -2.66
C GLY A 39 -1.22 -22.84 -3.55
N SER A 40 -0.76 -23.46 -4.65
CA SER A 40 0.14 -22.80 -5.61
C SER A 40 -0.46 -21.53 -6.24
N LYS A 41 -1.76 -21.53 -6.59
CA LYS A 41 -2.43 -20.35 -7.15
C LYS A 41 -2.54 -19.21 -6.15
N VAL A 42 -2.76 -19.53 -4.87
CA VAL A 42 -2.82 -18.50 -3.84
C VAL A 42 -1.44 -17.92 -3.58
N THR A 43 -0.40 -18.75 -3.42
CA THR A 43 0.98 -18.25 -3.29
C THR A 43 1.32 -17.30 -4.44
N GLN A 44 1.00 -17.67 -5.69
CA GLN A 44 1.24 -16.82 -6.86
C GLN A 44 0.42 -15.51 -6.83
N ALA A 45 -0.82 -15.55 -6.32
CA ALA A 45 -1.63 -14.36 -6.13
C ALA A 45 -1.07 -13.45 -5.02
N THR A 46 -0.59 -14.02 -3.92
CA THR A 46 0.06 -13.32 -2.80
C THR A 46 1.35 -12.63 -3.25
N GLU A 47 2.20 -13.32 -4.01
CA GLU A 47 3.42 -12.74 -4.59
C GLU A 47 3.11 -11.55 -5.48
N ARG A 48 2.08 -11.68 -6.34
CA ARG A 48 1.65 -10.61 -7.23
C ARG A 48 1.08 -9.42 -6.47
N LEU A 49 0.25 -9.65 -5.46
CA LEU A 49 -0.30 -8.60 -4.60
C LEU A 49 0.81 -7.86 -3.86
N THR A 50 1.78 -8.59 -3.31
CA THR A 50 2.96 -8.01 -2.64
C THR A 50 3.76 -7.12 -3.60
N ALA A 51 3.97 -7.55 -4.84
CA ALA A 51 4.69 -6.77 -5.84
C ALA A 51 3.93 -5.50 -6.27
N GLU A 52 2.63 -5.62 -6.56
CA GLU A 52 1.77 -4.48 -6.91
C GLU A 52 1.72 -3.46 -5.77
N LEU A 53 1.72 -3.94 -4.53
CA LEU A 53 1.73 -3.10 -3.36
C LEU A 53 3.06 -2.39 -3.14
N SER A 54 4.18 -3.08 -3.29
CA SER A 54 5.50 -2.45 -3.21
C SER A 54 5.63 -1.31 -4.23
N ALA A 55 5.13 -1.53 -5.45
CA ALA A 55 5.09 -0.52 -6.48
C ALA A 55 4.16 0.67 -6.12
N LEU A 56 3.01 0.40 -5.51
CA LEU A 56 2.09 1.44 -5.06
C LEU A 56 2.71 2.29 -3.95
N SER A 57 3.35 1.66 -2.96
CA SER A 57 4.06 2.34 -1.88
C SER A 57 5.18 3.25 -2.42
N GLY A 58 5.93 2.80 -3.42
CA GLY A 58 6.91 3.63 -4.11
C GLY A 58 6.30 4.87 -4.76
N ARG A 59 5.18 4.72 -5.47
CA ARG A 59 4.45 5.85 -6.07
C ARG A 59 3.90 6.83 -5.04
N VAL A 60 3.47 6.32 -3.89
CA VAL A 60 3.00 7.17 -2.78
C VAL A 60 4.15 8.00 -2.22
N ALA A 61 5.33 7.40 -2.04
CA ALA A 61 6.52 8.13 -1.61
C ALA A 61 6.92 9.23 -2.62
N GLU A 62 6.94 8.91 -3.92
CA GLU A 62 7.21 9.90 -4.97
C GLU A 62 6.21 11.07 -4.94
N LEU A 63 4.92 10.78 -4.73
CA LEU A 63 3.90 11.82 -4.61
C LEU A 63 4.08 12.68 -3.36
N GLN A 64 4.53 12.10 -2.24
CA GLN A 64 4.85 12.86 -1.03
C GLN A 64 6.04 13.79 -1.27
N ASP A 65 7.10 13.31 -1.93
CA ASP A 65 8.27 14.11 -2.27
C ASP A 65 7.90 15.27 -3.20
N ILE A 66 7.07 15.03 -4.22
CA ILE A 66 6.57 16.08 -5.12
C ILE A 66 5.75 17.11 -4.36
N LEU A 67 4.84 16.68 -3.48
CA LEU A 67 4.02 17.59 -2.69
C LEU A 67 4.88 18.45 -1.76
N GLN A 68 5.91 17.88 -1.15
CA GLN A 68 6.84 18.62 -0.29
C GLN A 68 7.67 19.63 -1.10
N ALA A 69 8.20 19.24 -2.26
CA ALA A 69 8.91 20.16 -3.14
C ALA A 69 8.03 21.32 -3.66
N LEU A 70 6.73 21.07 -3.89
CA LEU A 70 5.78 22.10 -4.27
C LEU A 70 5.44 23.06 -3.12
N ASP A 71 5.42 22.57 -1.88
CA ASP A 71 5.21 23.41 -0.69
C ASP A 71 6.44 24.27 -0.39
N ASP A 72 7.65 23.70 -0.55
CA ASP A 72 8.92 24.41 -0.41
C ASP A 72 9.07 25.52 -1.47
N GLN A 73 8.56 25.33 -2.70
CA GLN A 73 8.51 26.38 -3.72
C GLN A 73 7.49 27.48 -3.41
N ARG A 74 6.55 27.25 -2.48
CA ARG A 74 5.45 28.18 -2.17
C ARG A 74 5.75 29.16 -1.03
N GLY A 75 6.89 29.04 -0.34
CA GLY A 75 7.38 30.08 0.58
C GLY A 75 8.73 30.66 0.13
N PRO A 76 9.09 31.94 0.41
CA PRO A 76 8.30 33.14 0.71
C PRO A 76 8.37 34.12 -0.48
N SER A 77 7.43 34.05 -1.43
CA SER A 77 7.33 35.04 -2.53
C SER A 77 5.91 35.55 -2.75
N GLY A 78 5.04 35.40 -1.74
CA GLY A 78 3.68 35.96 -1.74
C GLY A 78 3.41 36.89 -0.55
N ALA A 79 4.44 37.40 0.13
CA ALA A 79 4.31 38.30 1.28
C ALA A 79 4.64 39.77 0.96
N ASP A 80 4.88 40.10 -0.32
CA ASP A 80 5.02 41.47 -0.81
C ASP A 80 3.96 41.71 -1.90
N GLU A 81 2.73 42.01 -1.50
CA GLU A 81 1.77 42.89 -2.22
C GLU A 81 0.55 43.22 -1.33
#